data_AF-A0A5C8MRE0-F1
#
_entry.id   AF-A0A5C8MRE0-F1
#
_cell.length_a   1.000
_cell.length_b   1.000
_cell.length_c   1.000
_cell.angle_alpha   90.00
_cell.angle_beta   90.00
_cell.angle_gamma   90.00
#
_symmetry.space_group_name_H-M   'P 1'
#
loop_
_entity.id
_entity.type
_entity.pdbx_description
1 polymer ?
#
loop_
_entity_poly.entity_id
_entity_poly.type
_entity_poly.pdbx_seq_one_letter_code
_entity_poly.pdbx_strand_id
1 'polypeptide(L)'
;MNMYRLHCHNTEELYDFIAQHHLAQYEHIFVQVAANKVDQLELRKMIGLLQRYLPQAQLFGVTYGEHFGFDDKFFICFTVFEKVSVRSVLLSYEEFA
;
A
#
# COMPACT_ATOMS: atom_id res chain seq x y z
N MET A 1 4.68 -11.51 3.23
CA MET A 1 4.57 -10.03 3.21
C MET A 1 5.18 -9.60 1.90
N ASN A 2 4.40 -8.90 1.06
CA ASN A 2 4.89 -8.41 -0.24
C ASN A 2 4.88 -6.89 -0.24
N MET A 3 5.83 -6.30 -0.96
CA MET A 3 5.99 -4.85 -1.01
C MET A 3 6.05 -4.38 -2.46
N TYR A 4 5.15 -3.46 -2.80
CA TYR A 4 5.04 -2.85 -4.11
C TYR A 4 5.44 -1.38 -4.02
N ARG A 5 6.19 -0.90 -5.00
CA ARG A 5 6.70 0.47 -5.05
C ARG A 5 6.27 1.12 -6.34
N LEU A 6 5.71 2.31 -6.25
CA LEU A 6 5.28 3.13 -7.37
C LEU A 6 5.98 4.48 -7.30
N HIS A 7 6.61 4.86 -8.40
CA HIS A 7 6.98 6.24 -8.69
C HIS A 7 5.96 6.75 -9.70
N CYS A 8 5.32 7.88 -9.43
CA CYS A 8 4.33 8.43 -10.37
C CYS A 8 4.28 9.95 -10.38
N HIS A 9 3.88 10.49 -11.53
CA HIS A 9 3.63 11.91 -11.73
C HIS A 9 2.16 12.28 -11.62
N ASN A 10 1.25 11.33 -11.89
CA ASN A 10 -0.17 11.60 -11.92
C ASN A 10 -1.00 10.47 -11.29
N THR A 11 -2.31 10.68 -11.27
CA THR A 11 -3.28 9.79 -10.61
C THR A 11 -3.72 8.61 -11.46
N GLU A 12 -3.56 8.68 -12.79
CA GLU A 12 -3.85 7.57 -13.70
C GLU A 12 -2.85 6.44 -13.48
N GLU A 13 -1.57 6.79 -13.36
CA GLU A 13 -0.50 5.82 -13.03
C GLU A 13 -0.77 5.08 -11.71
N LEU A 14 -1.33 5.78 -10.71
CA LEU A 14 -1.75 5.14 -9.46
C LEU A 14 -2.87 4.12 -9.69
N TYR A 15 -3.89 4.50 -10.45
CA TYR A 15 -5.02 3.63 -10.73
C TYR A 15 -4.58 2.37 -11.48
N ASP A 16 -3.79 2.54 -12.53
CA ASP A 16 -3.27 1.44 -13.35
C ASP A 16 -2.42 0.49 -12.51
N PHE A 17 -1.56 1.02 -11.64
CA PHE A 17 -0.73 0.23 -10.74
C PHE A 17 -1.57 -0.60 -9.75
N ILE A 18 -2.58 0.01 -9.14
CA ILE A 18 -3.50 -0.68 -8.22
C ILE A 18 -4.21 -1.83 -8.93
N ALA A 19 -4.69 -1.58 -10.16
CA ALA A 19 -5.38 -2.58 -10.97
C ALA A 19 -4.44 -3.72 -11.39
N GLN A 20 -3.25 -3.40 -11.91
CA GLN A 20 -2.25 -4.36 -12.36
C GLN A 20 -1.85 -5.34 -11.25
N HIS A 21 -1.59 -4.80 -10.05
CA HIS A 21 -1.17 -5.60 -8.89
C HIS A 21 -2.34 -6.15 -8.07
N HIS A 22 -3.57 -5.94 -8.52
CA HIS A 22 -4.80 -6.40 -7.85
C HIS A 22 -4.84 -5.99 -6.37
N LEU A 23 -4.33 -4.80 -6.02
CA LEU A 23 -4.10 -4.42 -4.62
C LEU A 23 -5.39 -4.35 -3.80
N ALA A 24 -6.53 -4.12 -4.46
CA ALA A 24 -7.85 -4.10 -3.84
C ALA A 24 -8.29 -5.45 -3.24
N GLN A 25 -7.66 -6.58 -3.64
CA GLN A 25 -8.00 -7.90 -3.11
C GLN A 25 -7.46 -8.17 -1.71
N TYR A 26 -6.45 -7.40 -1.27
CA TYR A 26 -5.80 -7.61 0.02
C TYR A 26 -6.62 -6.94 1.12
N GLU A 27 -6.95 -7.73 2.15
CA GLU A 27 -7.70 -7.27 3.33
C GLU A 27 -6.89 -6.32 4.21
N HIS A 28 -5.56 -6.51 4.25
CA HIS A 28 -4.64 -5.69 5.03
C HIS A 28 -3.53 -5.15 4.15
N ILE A 29 -3.57 -3.84 3.91
CA ILE A 29 -2.57 -3.11 3.14
C ILE A 29 -2.17 -1.84 3.89
N PHE A 30 -0.87 -1.62 4.03
CA PHE A 30 -0.31 -0.39 4.55
C PHE A 30 0.27 0.43 3.42
N VAL A 31 -0.01 1.73 3.44
CA VAL A 31 0.42 2.64 2.39
C VAL A 31 1.24 3.77 3.01
N GLN A 32 2.42 4.00 2.46
CA GLN A 32 3.27 5.15 2.76
C GLN A 32 3.38 6.01 1.51
N VAL A 33 3.18 7.31 1.64
CA VAL A 33 3.23 8.27 0.54
C VAL A 33 4.35 9.26 0.82
N ALA A 34 5.21 9.47 -0.16
CA ALA A 34 6.30 10.42 -0.12
C ALA A 34 6.14 11.38 -1.30
N ALA A 35 6.14 12.69 -1.04
CA ALA A 35 5.86 13.72 -2.04
C ALA A 35 7.06 14.65 -2.22
N ASN A 36 7.50 14.82 -3.47
CA ASN A 36 8.64 15.63 -3.85
C ASN A 36 8.18 16.92 -4.57
N LYS A 37 8.45 18.09 -3.99
CA LYS A 37 8.13 19.41 -4.59
C LYS A 37 6.67 19.59 -5.05
N VAL A 38 5.75 18.79 -4.52
CA VAL A 38 4.32 18.88 -4.83
C VAL A 38 3.66 19.88 -3.89
N ASP A 39 2.55 20.52 -4.27
CA ASP A 39 1.78 21.30 -3.30
C ASP A 39 0.95 20.40 -2.37
N GLN A 40 0.48 20.96 -1.25
CA GLN A 40 -0.34 20.20 -0.30
C GLN A 40 -1.69 19.77 -0.87
N LEU A 41 -2.19 20.45 -1.90
CA LEU A 41 -3.50 20.17 -2.50
C LEU A 41 -3.43 18.89 -3.34
N GLU A 42 -2.42 18.75 -4.20
CA GLU A 42 -2.14 17.55 -4.98
C GLU A 42 -1.88 16.35 -4.07
N LEU A 43 -1.12 16.53 -2.98
CA LEU A 43 -0.92 15.47 -1.98
C LEU A 43 -2.24 15.02 -1.34
N ARG A 44 -3.11 15.96 -0.94
CA ARG A 44 -4.44 15.62 -0.41
C ARG A 44 -5.31 14.90 -1.43
N LYS A 45 -5.26 15.31 -2.71
CA LYS A 45 -5.95 14.60 -3.79
C LYS A 45 -5.45 13.17 -3.93
N MET A 46 -4.13 12.97 -3.91
CA MET A 46 -3.52 11.65 -4.00
C MET A 46 -3.96 10.74 -2.84
N ILE A 47 -3.92 11.25 -1.61
CA ILE A 47 -4.39 10.51 -0.42
C ILE A 47 -5.88 10.18 -0.53
N GLY A 48 -6.72 11.14 -0.94
CA GLY A 48 -8.15 10.90 -1.12
C GLY A 48 -8.45 9.83 -2.18
N LEU A 49 -7.66 9.76 -3.23
CA LEU A 49 -7.77 8.71 -4.25
C LEU A 49 -7.33 7.34 -3.72
N LEU A 50 -6.22 7.27 -2.98
CA LEU A 50 -5.79 6.04 -2.31
C LEU A 50 -6.88 5.51 -1.39
N GLN A 51 -7.49 6.36 -0.57
CA GLN A 51 -8.60 5.98 0.31
C GLN A 51 -9.85 5.55 -0.45
N ARG A 52 -10.09 6.10 -1.65
CA ARG A 52 -11.22 5.72 -2.50
C ARG A 52 -10.99 4.37 -3.20
N TYR A 53 -9.79 4.14 -3.71
CA TYR A 53 -9.45 2.92 -4.45
C TYR A 53 -9.15 1.74 -3.52
N LEU A 54 -8.62 2.02 -2.34
CA LEU A 54 -8.23 1.04 -1.32
C LEU A 54 -8.81 1.46 0.04
N PRO A 55 -10.14 1.36 0.24
CA PRO A 55 -10.79 1.79 1.48
C PRO A 55 -10.32 0.99 2.72
N GLN A 56 -9.77 -0.21 2.52
CA GLN A 56 -9.19 -1.04 3.56
C GLN A 56 -7.73 -0.68 3.90
N ALA A 57 -7.12 0.23 3.14
CA ALA A 57 -5.73 0.63 3.35
C ALA A 57 -5.55 1.46 4.61
N GLN A 58 -4.50 1.14 5.37
CA GLN A 58 -4.02 1.98 6.47
C GLN A 58 -2.89 2.87 5.99
N LEU A 59 -3.11 4.18 6.00
CA LEU A 59 -2.08 5.15 5.67
C LEU A 59 -1.12 5.29 6.86
N PHE A 60 0.10 4.77 6.72
CA PHE A 60 1.07 4.67 7.82
C PHE A 60 2.01 5.88 7.92
N GLY A 61 2.14 6.65 6.84
CA GLY A 61 2.99 7.83 6.83
C GLY A 61 2.85 8.64 5.56
N VAL A 62 2.99 9.95 5.72
CA VAL A 62 3.07 10.91 4.62
C VAL A 62 4.29 11.79 4.84
N THR A 63 5.28 11.68 3.96
CA THR A 63 6.48 12.51 4.00
C THR A 63 6.43 13.54 2.88
N TYR A 64 6.81 14.79 3.18
CA TYR A 64 6.71 15.93 2.27
C TYR A 64 8.05 16.66 2.18
N GLY A 65 8.46 17.02 0.97
CA GLY A 65 9.66 17.84 0.74
C GLY A 65 10.97 17.05 0.70
N GLU A 66 10.89 15.71 0.59
CA GLU A 66 12.06 14.87 0.39
C GLU A 66 12.43 14.79 -1.09
N HIS A 67 13.74 14.88 -1.37
CA HIS A 67 14.30 14.67 -2.70
C HIS A 67 14.72 13.22 -2.85
N PHE A 68 13.95 12.44 -3.61
CA PHE A 68 14.19 11.00 -3.80
C PHE A 68 15.16 10.67 -4.94
N GLY A 69 15.83 11.66 -5.54
CA GLY A 69 16.77 11.48 -6.65
C GLY A 69 16.12 11.26 -8.02
N PHE A 70 14.79 11.28 -8.10
CA PHE A 70 13.98 11.19 -9.32
C PHE A 70 13.08 12.41 -9.46
N ASP A 71 12.68 12.74 -10.69
CA ASP A 71 11.83 13.90 -11.01
C ASP A 71 10.32 13.62 -10.79
N ASP A 72 9.99 12.41 -10.33
CA ASP A 72 8.63 11.99 -9.99
C ASP A 72 8.04 12.82 -8.85
N LYS A 73 6.72 13.08 -8.95
CA LYS A 73 6.00 13.87 -7.93
C LYS A 73 5.77 13.05 -6.67
N PHE A 74 5.44 11.77 -6.82
CA PHE A 74 5.09 10.88 -5.71
C PHE A 74 5.90 9.59 -5.76
N PHE A 75 6.30 9.14 -4.57
CA PHE A 75 6.76 7.79 -4.31
C PHE A 75 5.80 7.13 -3.33
N ILE A 76 5.20 6.01 -3.71
CA ILE A 76 4.19 5.32 -2.92
C ILE A 76 4.64 3.88 -2.68
N CYS A 77 4.68 3.49 -1.41
CA CYS A 77 5.01 2.13 -0.99
C CYS A 77 3.75 1.44 -0.43
N PHE A 78 3.45 0.27 -0.97
CA PHE A 78 2.34 -0.58 -0.54
C PHE A 78 2.91 -1.84 0.10
N THR A 79 2.60 -2.08 1.37
CA THR A 79 2.97 -3.32 2.07
C THR A 79 1.71 -4.14 2.30
N VAL A 80 1.61 -5.30 1.66
CA VAL A 80 0.48 -6.21 1.79
C VAL A 80 0.84 -7.38 2.71
N PHE A 81 -0.10 -7.72 3.58
CA PHE A 81 0.00 -8.85 4.48
C PHE A 81 -0.95 -9.94 3.97
N GLU A 82 -0.37 -11.07 3.56
CA GLU A 82 -1.15 -12.24 3.17
C GLU A 82 -1.83 -12.86 4.39
N LYS A 83 -3.01 -13.42 4.17
CA LYS A 83 -3.81 -14.07 5.20
C LYS A 83 -3.10 -15.34 5.66
N VAL A 84 -2.37 -15.27 6.76
CA VAL A 84 -1.91 -16.46 7.48
C VAL A 84 -3.05 -16.98 8.35
N SER A 85 -3.62 -18.12 7.95
CA SER A 85 -4.59 -18.82 8.80
C SER A 85 -3.84 -19.74 9.74
N VAL A 86 -3.93 -19.47 11.05
CA VAL A 86 -3.45 -20.39 12.07
C VAL A 86 -4.53 -21.46 12.24
N ARG A 87 -4.22 -22.70 11.87
CA ARG A 87 -5.07 -23.86 12.16
C ARG A 87 -4.52 -24.54 13.41
N SER A 88 -5.26 -24.47 14.52
CA SER A 88 -5.02 -25.38 15.64
C SER A 88 -5.82 -26.65 15.42
N VAL A 89 -5.18 -27.79 15.69
CA VAL A 89 -5.84 -29.09 15.76
C VAL A 89 -5.61 -29.62 17.17
N LEU A 90 -6.65 -30.19 17.77
CA LEU A 90 -6.52 -30.93 19.01
C LEU A 90 -6.20 -32.37 18.61
N LEU A 91 -4.98 -32.82 18.92
CA LEU A 91 -4.60 -34.22 18.74
C LEU A 91 -4.87 -34.97 20.04
N SER A 92 -5.42 -36.18 19.94
CA SER A 92 -5.42 -37.09 21.07
C SER A 92 -3.99 -37.54 21.39
N TYR A 93 -3.73 -37.97 22.62
CA TYR A 93 -2.40 -38.45 23.02
C TYR A 93 -1.91 -39.60 22.15
N GLU A 94 -2.83 -40.46 21.70
CA GLU A 94 -2.56 -41.60 20.82
C GLU A 94 -2.19 -41.19 19.38
N GLU A 95 -2.64 -40.02 18.92
CA GLU A 95 -2.29 -39.46 17.60
C GLU A 95 -1.01 -38.62 17.62
N PHE A 96 -0.50 -38.31 18.82
CA PHE A 96 0.71 -37.50 19.04
C PHE A 96 1.94 -38.33 19.40
N ALA A 97 1.76 -39.50 20.06
CA ALA A 97 2.83 -40.40 20.49
C ALA A 97 3.32 -41.31 19.36
#